data_AF-A0A377CXC0-F1
#
_entry.id   AF-A0A377CXC0-F1
#
_cell.length_a   1.000
_cell.length_b   1.000
_cell.length_c   1.000
_cell.angle_alpha   90.00
_cell.angle_beta   90.00
_cell.angle_gamma   90.00
#
_symmetry.space_group_name_H-M   'P 1'
#
loop_
_entity.id
_entity.type
_entity.pdbx_description
1 polymer ?
#
loop_
_entity_poly.entity_id
_entity_poly.type
_entity_poly.pdbx_seq_one_letter_code
_entity_poly.pdbx_strand_id
1 'polypeptide(L)'
;MTTFIQLHLLTAYAPANLNRDESGRPKTAYMGGVERLRVSSQSLKRAWRVSETFEDAMEGFIGKRTRRIGVDYVYRPMKDAGVGEKTAKIAAEKIAAQFGKLKNDKTAPVEKNLEIGANCSCQPA
;
A
#
# COMPACT_ATOMS: atom_id res chain seq x y z
N MET A 1 -20.95 27.90 -9.71
CA MET A 1 -19.70 27.24 -9.24
C MET A 1 -19.77 25.78 -9.64
N THR A 2 -18.73 25.22 -10.27
CA THR A 2 -18.70 23.81 -10.69
C THR A 2 -17.98 22.95 -9.67
N THR A 3 -18.56 21.80 -9.31
CA THR A 3 -18.04 20.91 -8.25
C THR A 3 -16.90 19.99 -8.73
N PHE A 4 -16.76 19.81 -10.05
CA PHE A 4 -15.87 18.81 -10.63
C PHE A 4 -14.76 19.44 -11.46
N ILE A 5 -13.55 18.93 -11.27
CA ILE A 5 -12.38 19.22 -12.11
C ILE A 5 -12.08 17.94 -12.91
N GLN A 6 -11.99 18.07 -14.23
CA GLN A 6 -11.63 16.98 -15.13
C GLN A 6 -10.26 17.27 -15.75
N LEU A 7 -9.38 16.27 -15.71
CA LEU A 7 -8.03 16.35 -16.28
C LEU A 7 -7.90 15.30 -17.38
N HIS A 8 -7.58 15.76 -18.59
CA HIS A 8 -7.37 14.90 -19.76
C HIS A 8 -5.93 15.08 -20.25
N LEU A 9 -5.19 13.97 -20.37
CA LEU A 9 -3.79 13.99 -20.77
C LEU A 9 -3.57 13.06 -21.96
N LEU A 10 -2.78 13.54 -22.91
CA LEU A 10 -2.19 12.73 -23.99
C LEU A 10 -0.68 12.73 -23.81
N THR A 11 -0.14 11.58 -23.46
CA THR A 11 1.30 11.42 -23.17
C THR A 11 1.90 10.38 -24.08
N ALA A 12 2.91 10.76 -24.85
CA ALA A 12 3.71 9.84 -25.63
C ALA A 12 4.79 9.23 -24.74
N TYR A 13 5.04 7.92 -24.91
CA TYR A 13 6.11 7.21 -24.24
C TYR A 13 7.06 6.64 -25.29
N ALA A 14 8.36 6.71 -25.03
CA ALA A 14 9.36 5.95 -25.78
C ALA A 14 9.11 4.44 -25.62
N PRO A 15 9.72 3.57 -26.45
CA PRO A 15 9.59 2.11 -26.32
C PRO A 15 9.94 1.64 -24.90
N ALA A 16 8.93 1.24 -24.13
CA ALA A 16 9.09 0.85 -22.72
C ALA A 16 7.97 -0.09 -22.26
N ASN A 17 8.28 -0.99 -21.34
CA ASN A 17 7.30 -1.83 -20.65
C ASN A 17 6.86 -1.18 -19.33
N LEU A 18 6.06 -0.11 -19.42
CA LEU A 18 5.65 0.72 -18.27
C LEU A 18 4.83 -0.03 -17.21
N ASN A 19 4.08 -1.05 -17.62
CA ASN A 19 3.17 -1.76 -16.76
C ASN A 19 2.96 -3.17 -17.31
N ARG A 20 3.26 -4.17 -16.48
CA ARG A 20 3.27 -5.59 -16.87
C ARG A 20 2.24 -6.42 -16.12
N ASP A 21 1.88 -7.56 -16.69
CA ASP A 21 1.09 -8.61 -16.06
C ASP A 21 1.97 -9.57 -15.23
N GLU A 22 1.35 -10.62 -14.69
CA GLU A 22 2.04 -11.64 -13.89
C GLU A 22 3.04 -12.46 -14.71
N SER A 23 2.87 -12.53 -16.03
CA SER A 23 3.78 -13.20 -16.97
C SER A 23 4.88 -12.25 -17.49
N GLY A 24 4.92 -11.01 -17.02
CA GLY A 24 5.88 -9.99 -17.43
C GLY A 24 5.55 -9.28 -18.76
N ARG A 25 4.44 -9.64 -19.42
CA ARG A 25 4.02 -9.02 -20.68
C ARG A 25 3.42 -7.64 -20.43
N PRO A 26 3.55 -6.69 -21.37
CA PRO A 26 2.87 -5.40 -21.25
C PRO A 26 1.37 -5.60 -21.07
N LYS A 27 0.79 -4.88 -20.13
CA LYS A 27 -0.65 -4.96 -19.88
C LYS A 27 -1.40 -4.33 -21.04
N THR A 28 -2.37 -5.03 -21.61
CA THR A 28 -3.17 -4.55 -22.73
C THR A 28 -4.65 -4.38 -22.38
N ALA A 29 -5.41 -3.80 -23.30
CA ALA A 29 -6.86 -3.79 -23.33
C ALA A 29 -7.37 -3.63 -24.77
N TYR A 30 -8.54 -4.19 -25.07
CA TYR A 30 -9.22 -3.97 -26.34
C TYR A 30 -10.02 -2.66 -26.29
N MET A 31 -9.83 -1.79 -27.28
CA MET A 31 -10.57 -0.53 -27.41
C MET A 31 -10.72 -0.16 -28.87
N GLY A 32 -11.97 -0.01 -29.34
CA GLY A 32 -12.27 0.33 -30.73
C GLY A 32 -11.87 -0.76 -31.72
N GLY A 33 -12.06 -2.04 -31.36
CA GLY A 33 -11.76 -3.19 -32.23
C GLY A 33 -10.28 -3.59 -32.32
N VAL A 34 -9.37 -2.85 -31.69
CA VAL A 34 -7.93 -3.14 -31.69
C VAL A 34 -7.38 -3.25 -30.26
N GLU A 35 -6.31 -4.03 -30.12
CA GLU A 35 -5.57 -4.14 -28.86
C GLU A 35 -4.68 -2.90 -28.66
N ARG A 36 -4.66 -2.36 -27.44
CA ARG A 36 -3.83 -1.22 -27.06
C ARG A 36 -3.06 -1.52 -25.78
N LEU A 37 -1.87 -0.94 -25.65
CA LEU A 37 -1.15 -0.92 -24.37
C LEU A 37 -1.94 -0.13 -23.33
N ARG A 38 -1.91 -0.61 -22.09
CA ARG A 38 -2.64 -0.02 -20.97
C ARG A 38 -1.76 0.13 -19.74
N VAL A 39 -1.63 1.37 -19.29
CA VAL A 39 -1.14 1.65 -17.94
C VAL A 39 -2.32 1.60 -16.98
N SER A 40 -2.25 0.71 -16.00
CA SER A 40 -3.34 0.53 -15.04
C SER A 40 -3.45 1.72 -14.08
N SER A 41 -4.67 2.09 -13.69
CA SER A 41 -4.91 3.25 -12.82
C SER A 41 -4.23 3.10 -11.46
N GLN A 42 -4.10 1.87 -10.93
CA GLN A 42 -3.34 1.61 -9.71
C GLN A 42 -1.84 1.90 -9.87
N SER A 43 -1.27 1.64 -11.05
CA SER A 43 0.15 1.91 -11.34
C SER A 43 0.40 3.42 -11.36
N LEU A 44 -0.43 4.16 -12.11
CA LEU A 44 -0.37 5.62 -12.18
C LEU A 44 -0.56 6.27 -10.81
N LYS A 45 -1.61 5.88 -10.07
CA LYS A 45 -1.87 6.42 -8.72
C LYS A 45 -0.73 6.14 -7.75
N ARG A 46 -0.10 4.95 -7.84
CA ARG A 46 1.07 4.65 -7.00
C ARG A 46 2.25 5.54 -7.41
N ALA A 47 2.53 5.67 -8.71
CA ALA A 47 3.63 6.50 -9.20
C ALA A 47 3.48 7.95 -8.73
N TRP A 48 2.27 8.51 -8.76
CA TRP A 48 2.01 9.84 -8.21
C TRP A 48 2.21 9.87 -6.69
N ARG A 49 1.63 8.93 -5.94
CA ARG A 49 1.68 8.93 -4.47
C ARG A 49 3.10 8.91 -3.90
N VAL A 50 4.04 8.27 -4.60
CA VAL A 50 5.45 8.12 -4.18
C VAL A 50 6.39 9.07 -4.93
N SER A 51 5.86 10.03 -5.68
CA SER A 51 6.67 11.05 -6.34
C SER A 51 6.97 12.18 -5.36
N GLU A 52 8.19 12.71 -5.40
CA GLU A 52 8.64 13.83 -4.55
C GLU A 52 7.65 15.00 -4.62
N THR A 53 7.22 15.38 -5.83
CA THR A 53 6.27 16.48 -6.02
C THR A 53 4.95 16.28 -5.27
N PHE A 54 4.44 15.05 -5.22
CA PHE A 54 3.22 14.76 -4.47
C PHE A 54 3.49 14.69 -2.97
N GLU A 55 4.65 14.15 -2.58
CA GLU A 55 5.03 14.06 -1.17
C GLU A 55 5.19 15.43 -0.53
N ASP A 56 5.90 16.34 -1.21
CA ASP A 56 6.09 17.73 -0.81
C ASP A 56 4.74 18.47 -0.72
N ALA A 57 3.88 18.33 -1.73
CA ALA A 57 2.59 19.00 -1.77
C ALA A 57 1.61 18.54 -0.68
N MET A 58 1.81 17.34 -0.12
CA MET A 58 0.94 16.80 0.93
C MET A 58 1.43 17.10 2.34
N GLU A 59 2.63 17.66 2.53
CA GLU A 59 3.16 18.11 3.83
C GLU A 59 2.98 17.10 4.99
N GLY A 60 3.21 15.81 4.70
CA GLY A 60 3.08 14.74 5.69
C GLY A 60 1.66 14.22 5.93
N PHE A 61 0.63 14.80 5.31
CA PHE A 61 -0.76 14.30 5.33
C PHE A 61 -0.98 13.11 4.38
N ILE A 62 -0.01 12.20 4.31
CA ILE A 62 -0.04 11.04 3.43
C ILE A 62 -0.43 9.81 4.21
N GLY A 63 -1.56 9.22 3.81
CA GLY A 63 -1.93 7.89 4.25
C GLY A 63 -0.83 6.89 3.89
N LYS A 64 -0.46 6.09 4.86
CA LYS A 64 0.61 5.12 4.78
C LYS A 64 -0.03 3.81 4.25
N ARG A 65 0.60 2.83 3.54
CA ARG A 65 -0.09 1.54 3.17
C ARG A 65 0.56 0.28 3.77
N THR A 66 -0.19 -0.52 4.56
CA THR A 66 0.36 -1.73 5.22
C THR A 66 -0.56 -2.86 5.61
N ARG A 67 0.06 -4.03 5.84
CA ARG A 67 -0.39 -5.10 6.73
C ARG A 67 0.36 -5.27 8.06
N ARG A 68 1.53 -4.66 8.28
CA ARG A 68 2.37 -4.92 9.46
C ARG A 68 2.24 -3.84 10.55
N ILE A 69 1.06 -3.24 10.70
CA ILE A 69 0.85 -2.15 11.68
C ILE A 69 1.19 -2.60 13.11
N GLY A 70 0.77 -3.82 13.48
CA GLY A 70 1.04 -4.39 14.80
C GLY A 70 2.52 -4.66 15.05
N VAL A 71 3.27 -5.01 14.00
CA VAL A 71 4.71 -5.30 14.13
C VAL A 71 5.52 -4.01 14.18
N ASP A 72 5.43 -3.20 13.13
CA ASP A 72 6.37 -2.11 12.89
C ASP A 72 6.09 -0.88 13.77
N TYR A 73 4.85 -0.64 14.18
CA TYR A 73 4.48 0.53 14.98
C TYR A 73 4.17 0.25 16.44
N VAL A 74 3.95 -1.01 16.82
CA VAL A 74 3.59 -1.35 18.20
C VAL A 74 4.60 -2.30 18.79
N TYR A 75 4.72 -3.52 18.25
CA TYR A 75 5.54 -4.56 18.85
C TYR A 75 7.03 -4.19 18.91
N ARG A 76 7.62 -3.73 17.79
CA ARG A 76 9.03 -3.32 17.74
C ARG A 76 9.31 -2.11 18.63
N PRO A 77 8.59 -0.98 18.52
CA PRO A 77 8.80 0.16 19.41
C PRO A 77 8.63 -0.16 20.90
N MET A 78 7.68 -1.04 21.25
CA MET A 78 7.51 -1.47 22.65
C MET A 78 8.67 -2.34 23.14
N LYS A 79 9.20 -3.22 22.29
CA LYS A 79 10.37 -4.03 22.61
C LYS A 79 11.61 -3.15 22.77
N ASP A 80 11.79 -2.19 21.88
CA ASP A 80 12.90 -1.22 21.94
C ASP A 80 12.79 -0.33 23.20
N ALA A 81 11.58 -0.06 23.66
CA ALA A 81 11.30 0.60 24.94
C ALA A 81 11.44 -0.32 26.18
N GLY A 82 11.86 -1.58 26.01
CA GLY A 82 12.09 -2.53 27.11
C GLY A 82 10.83 -3.16 27.71
N VAL A 83 9.69 -3.08 27.03
CA VAL A 83 8.44 -3.70 27.49
C VAL A 83 8.51 -5.23 27.31
N GLY A 84 8.04 -5.97 28.32
CA GLY A 84 8.00 -7.44 28.28
C GLY A 84 7.22 -7.99 27.07
N GLU A 85 7.75 -9.04 26.44
CA GLU A 85 7.26 -9.57 25.15
C GLU A 85 5.76 -9.94 25.15
N LYS A 86 5.27 -10.48 26.28
CA LYS A 86 3.85 -10.85 26.44
C LYS A 86 2.94 -9.61 26.37
N THR A 87 3.33 -8.53 27.03
CA THR A 87 2.57 -7.28 27.07
C THR A 87 2.62 -6.57 25.72
N ALA A 88 3.79 -6.51 25.09
CA ALA A 88 3.96 -5.93 23.76
C ALA A 88 3.12 -6.68 22.70
N LYS A 89 3.07 -8.01 22.77
CA LYS A 89 2.24 -8.83 21.87
C LYS A 89 0.75 -8.56 22.05
N ILE A 90 0.24 -8.56 23.28
CA ILE A 90 -1.18 -8.30 23.55
C ILE A 90 -1.58 -6.90 23.08
N ALA A 91 -0.73 -5.90 23.32
CA ALA A 91 -0.97 -4.53 22.86
C ALA A 91 -0.99 -4.44 21.33
N ALA A 92 -0.04 -5.09 20.66
CA ALA A 92 0.03 -5.15 19.20
C ALA A 92 -1.19 -5.84 18.58
N GLU A 93 -1.66 -6.95 19.15
CA GLU A 93 -2.88 -7.63 18.70
C GLU A 93 -4.11 -6.74 18.85
N LYS A 94 -4.28 -6.08 20.01
CA LYS A 94 -5.43 -5.18 20.27
C LYS A 94 -5.46 -4.00 19.30
N ILE A 95 -4.32 -3.37 19.05
CA ILE A 95 -4.22 -2.22 18.13
C ILE A 95 -4.43 -2.69 16.70
N ALA A 96 -3.73 -3.73 16.25
CA ALA A 96 -3.86 -4.23 14.88
C ALA A 96 -5.30 -4.71 14.57
N ALA A 97 -6.00 -5.31 15.53
CA ALA A 97 -7.40 -5.72 15.38
C ALA A 97 -8.35 -4.56 15.05
N GLN A 98 -8.02 -3.31 15.40
CA GLN A 98 -8.82 -2.13 15.01
C GLN A 98 -8.71 -1.80 13.52
N PHE A 99 -7.61 -2.20 12.88
CA PHE A 99 -7.30 -1.88 11.49
C PHE A 99 -7.59 -3.03 10.51
N GLY A 100 -7.86 -4.24 11.02
CA GLY A 100 -8.28 -5.38 10.21
C GLY A 100 -8.23 -6.71 10.95
N LYS A 101 -8.75 -7.76 10.31
CA LYS A 101 -8.67 -9.14 10.84
C LYS A 101 -7.21 -9.60 10.87
N LEU A 102 -6.76 -10.08 12.02
CA LEU A 102 -5.43 -10.66 12.19
C LEU A 102 -5.32 -12.01 11.47
N LYS A 103 -4.11 -12.32 10.99
CA LYS A 103 -3.79 -13.68 10.55
C LYS A 103 -3.65 -14.57 11.79
N ASN A 104 -4.32 -15.72 11.76
CA ASN A 104 -4.29 -16.66 12.88
C ASN A 104 -3.69 -17.98 12.40
N ASP A 105 -2.36 -18.06 12.46
CA ASP A 105 -1.61 -19.20 11.98
C ASP A 105 -0.80 -19.79 13.15
N LYS A 106 -1.23 -20.95 13.65
CA LYS A 106 -0.72 -21.54 14.91
C LYS A 106 0.76 -21.94 14.83
N THR A 107 1.30 -22.07 13.62
CA THR A 107 2.67 -22.52 13.33
C THR A 107 3.59 -21.36 12.91
N ALA A 108 3.07 -20.13 12.83
CA ALA A 108 3.80 -18.99 12.31
C ALA A 108 4.54 -18.19 13.40
N PRO A 109 5.66 -17.52 13.06
CA PRO A 109 6.34 -16.62 14.00
C PRO A 109 5.40 -15.51 14.47
N VAL A 110 5.59 -15.05 15.71
CA VAL A 110 4.73 -14.08 16.40
C VAL A 110 4.45 -12.85 15.54
N GLU A 111 5.45 -12.35 14.82
CA GLU A 111 5.31 -11.18 13.93
C GLU A 111 4.29 -11.40 12.80
N LYS A 112 4.19 -12.61 12.25
CA LYS A 112 3.29 -12.91 11.12
C LYS A 112 1.81 -12.91 11.56
N ASN A 113 1.55 -13.22 12.83
CA ASN A 113 0.22 -13.20 13.42
C ASN A 113 -0.22 -11.78 13.85
N LEU A 114 0.73 -10.84 13.94
CA LEU A 114 0.46 -9.41 14.16
C LEU A 114 0.16 -8.64 12.87
N GLU A 115 0.24 -9.32 11.72
CA GLU A 115 -0.18 -8.75 10.45
C GLU A 115 -1.69 -8.81 10.26
N ILE A 116 -2.25 -7.71 9.76
CA ILE A 116 -3.65 -7.63 9.36
C ILE A 116 -3.85 -8.11 7.92
N GLY A 117 -5.06 -8.60 7.66
CA GLY A 117 -5.51 -9.07 6.36
C GLY A 117 -5.43 -8.01 5.25
N ALA A 118 -5.79 -8.43 4.04
CA ALA A 118 -5.39 -7.79 2.78
C ALA A 118 -5.80 -6.32 2.56
N ASN A 119 -6.65 -5.76 3.42
CA ASN A 119 -7.40 -4.54 3.15
C ASN A 119 -6.88 -3.29 3.86
N CYS A 120 -5.83 -3.37 4.68
CA CYS A 120 -5.39 -2.19 5.39
C CYS A 120 -4.39 -1.36 4.59
N SER A 121 -4.58 -0.05 4.63
CA SER A 121 -3.67 0.94 4.07
C SER A 121 -3.19 1.85 5.19
N CYS A 122 -2.16 1.40 5.95
CA CYS A 122 -1.42 2.22 6.94
C CYS A 122 0.11 1.88 7.15
N GLN A 123 1.15 2.15 6.31
CA GLN A 123 2.60 2.17 6.72
C GLN A 123 3.56 3.26 6.18
N PRO A 124 4.60 3.60 7.01
CA PRO A 124 5.29 4.85 7.14
C PRO A 124 6.48 5.06 6.24
N ALA A 125 6.75 6.35 5.98
CA ALA A 125 8.04 7.02 6.18
C ALA A 125 9.10 6.28 5.40
#